data_AF-A0A847ED50-F1
#
_entry.id   AF-A0A847ED50-F1
#
_cell.length_a   1.000
_cell.length_b   1.000
_cell.length_c   1.000
_cell.angle_alpha   90.00
_cell.angle_beta   90.00
_cell.angle_gamma   90.00
#
_symmetry.space_group_name_H-M   'P 1'
#
loop_
_entity.id
_entity.type
_entity.pdbx_description
1 polymer ?
#
loop_
_entity_poly.entity_id
_entity_poly.type
_entity_poly.pdbx_seq_one_letter_code
_entity_poly.pdbx_strand_id
1 'polypeptide(L)'
;MSFCARYTGVGILPIILFYFGTLEYLSGNIYLITFSFSLIFLIFTWSAYGYSLKKLKDIVPVDVYFTDEKNEPLQGVRILKINDDNIRIRSNNKTLIINKGEVLKIEMKTPEHLQ
;
A
#
# COMPACT_ATOMS: atom_id res chain seq x y z
N MET A 1 -12.51 -29.04 2.07
CA MET A 1 -13.41 -28.32 3.02
C MET A 1 -12.83 -26.96 3.42
N SER A 2 -12.73 -25.97 2.51
CA SER A 2 -12.05 -24.69 2.84
C SER A 2 -12.71 -23.43 2.24
N PHE A 3 -13.80 -23.56 1.49
CA PHE A 3 -14.47 -22.41 0.88
C PHE A 3 -15.51 -21.75 1.80
N CYS A 4 -16.20 -22.53 2.65
CA CYS A 4 -17.29 -22.02 3.49
C CYS A 4 -16.79 -21.07 4.59
N ALA A 5 -15.65 -21.38 5.23
CA ALA A 5 -15.08 -20.57 6.31
C ALA A 5 -14.60 -19.18 5.87
N ARG A 6 -14.25 -19.02 4.58
CA ARG A 6 -13.73 -17.75 4.05
C ARG A 6 -14.83 -16.72 3.77
N TYR A 7 -16.06 -17.19 3.49
CA TYR A 7 -17.22 -16.32 3.23
C TYR A 7 -18.09 -16.09 4.46
N THR A 8 -18.17 -17.05 5.38
CA THR A 8 -18.93 -16.87 6.64
C THR A 8 -18.30 -15.79 7.53
N GLY A 9 -16.97 -15.72 7.62
CA GLY A 9 -16.29 -14.69 8.42
C GLY A 9 -16.56 -13.26 7.94
N VAL A 10 -16.61 -13.04 6.63
CA VAL A 10 -16.81 -11.69 6.05
C VAL A 10 -18.28 -11.26 6.10
N GLY A 11 -19.22 -12.21 5.93
CA GLY A 11 -20.65 -11.93 5.98
C GLY A 11 -21.24 -11.78 7.39
N ILE A 12 -20.70 -12.50 8.38
CA ILE A 12 -21.22 -12.51 9.75
C ILE A 12 -20.67 -11.33 10.58
N LEU A 13 -19.43 -10.90 10.31
CA LEU A 13 -18.78 -9.78 11.01
C LEU A 13 -19.62 -8.49 11.05
N PRO A 14 -20.18 -7.98 9.93
CA PRO A 14 -20.99 -6.76 9.97
C PRO A 14 -22.28 -6.92 10.80
N ILE A 15 -22.88 -8.13 10.82
CA ILE A 15 -24.07 -8.42 11.63
C ILE A 15 -23.71 -8.40 13.11
N ILE A 16 -22.56 -8.98 13.50
CA ILE A 16 -22.05 -8.95 14.87
C ILE A 16 -21.76 -7.52 15.31
N LEU A 17 -21.05 -6.73 14.48
CA LEU A 17 -20.72 -5.35 14.79
C LEU A 17 -21.98 -4.48 14.94
N PHE A 18 -22.97 -4.67 14.06
CA PHE A 18 -24.25 -3.98 14.16
C PHE A 18 -24.99 -4.35 15.46
N TYR A 19 -25.05 -5.64 15.79
CA TYR A 19 -25.69 -6.12 17.02
C TYR A 19 -25.06 -5.53 18.28
N PHE A 20 -23.73 -5.57 18.41
CA PHE A 20 -23.04 -4.97 19.57
C PHE A 20 -23.20 -3.45 19.61
N GLY A 21 -23.14 -2.75 18.47
CA GLY A 21 -23.41 -1.32 18.39
C GLY A 21 -24.83 -0.96 18.85
N THR A 22 -25.83 -1.76 18.49
CA THR A 22 -27.21 -1.56 18.97
C THR A 22 -27.37 -1.84 20.46
N LEU A 23 -26.70 -2.86 21.02
CA LEU A 23 -26.71 -3.12 22.45
C LEU A 23 -26.06 -1.99 23.26
N GLU A 24 -24.93 -1.46 22.79
CA GLU A 24 -24.27 -0.32 23.42
C GLU A 24 -25.13 0.93 23.37
N TYR A 25 -25.80 1.21 22.25
CA TYR A 25 -26.75 2.32 22.13
C TYR A 25 -27.92 2.18 23.09
N LEU A 26 -28.53 0.99 23.18
CA LEU A 26 -29.64 0.70 24.08
C LEU A 26 -29.25 0.77 25.56
N SER A 27 -27.98 0.53 25.90
CA SER A 27 -27.48 0.67 27.27
C SER A 27 -27.50 2.12 27.78
N GLY A 28 -27.60 3.11 26.88
CA GLY A 28 -27.56 4.54 27.21
C GLY A 28 -26.21 5.02 27.77
N ASN A 29 -25.21 4.15 27.84
CA ASN A 29 -23.92 4.45 28.41
C ASN A 29 -22.98 5.06 27.36
N ILE A 30 -22.98 6.39 27.29
CA ILE A 30 -22.16 7.14 26.34
C ILE A 30 -20.66 6.85 26.47
N TYR A 31 -20.18 6.48 27.66
CA TYR A 31 -18.77 6.13 27.88
C TYR A 31 -18.39 4.83 27.16
N LEU A 32 -19.26 3.82 27.16
CA LEU A 32 -19.02 2.56 26.45
C LEU A 32 -18.97 2.78 24.94
N ILE A 33 -19.93 3.54 24.39
CA ILE A 33 -19.97 3.87 22.97
C ILE A 33 -18.70 4.62 22.54
N THR A 34 -18.28 5.61 23.34
CA THR A 34 -17.08 6.41 23.05
C THR A 34 -15.80 5.57 23.13
N PHE A 35 -15.73 4.66 24.10
CA PHE A 35 -14.60 3.74 24.26
C PHE A 35 -14.51 2.77 23.08
N SER A 36 -15.62 2.13 22.70
CA SER A 36 -15.69 1.21 21.56
C SER A 36 -15.32 1.91 20.25
N PHE A 37 -15.82 3.12 20.00
CA PHE A 37 -15.45 3.90 18.82
C PHE A 37 -13.95 4.24 18.78
N SER A 38 -13.38 4.64 19.92
CA SER A 38 -11.95 4.97 20.03
C SER A 38 -11.08 3.73 19.75
N LEU A 39 -11.48 2.57 20.27
CA LEU A 39 -10.78 1.31 20.06
C LEU A 39 -10.80 0.88 18.59
N ILE A 40 -11.98 0.97 17.95
CA ILE A 40 -12.14 0.70 16.52
C ILE A 40 -11.23 1.64 15.71
N PHE A 41 -11.30 2.95 15.98
CA PHE A 41 -10.48 3.93 15.29
C PHE A 41 -8.97 3.65 15.42
N LEU A 42 -8.52 3.27 16.61
CA LEU A 42 -7.13 2.90 16.87
C LEU A 42 -6.70 1.67 16.06
N ILE A 43 -7.52 0.62 16.03
CA ILE A 43 -7.25 -0.59 15.23
C ILE A 43 -7.16 -0.26 13.74
N PHE A 44 -8.08 0.55 13.22
CA PHE A 44 -8.05 0.99 11.83
C PHE A 44 -6.80 1.81 11.51
N THR A 45 -6.44 2.76 12.37
CA THR A 45 -5.25 3.61 12.18
C THR A 45 -3.97 2.76 12.20
N TRP A 46 -3.88 1.82 13.13
CA TRP A 46 -2.71 0.94 13.23
C TRP A 46 -2.59 0.00 12.03
N SER A 47 -3.72 -0.55 11.57
CA SER A 47 -3.78 -1.38 10.36
C SER A 47 -3.35 -0.58 9.13
N ALA A 48 -3.89 0.63 8.96
CA ALA A 48 -3.53 1.52 7.85
C ALA A 48 -2.04 1.89 7.85
N TYR A 49 -1.48 2.16 9.03
CA TYR A 49 -0.04 2.42 9.18
C TYR A 49 0.80 1.20 8.78
N GLY A 50 0.42 -0.01 9.22
CA GLY A 50 1.07 -1.26 8.82
C GLY A 50 1.02 -1.50 7.31
N TYR A 51 -0.13 -1.27 6.67
CA TYR A 51 -0.26 -1.39 5.20
C TYR A 51 0.59 -0.35 4.46
N SER A 52 0.64 0.89 4.94
CA SER A 52 1.46 1.95 4.36
C SER A 52 2.95 1.62 4.42
N LEU A 53 3.44 1.17 5.58
CA LEU A 53 4.82 0.73 5.75
C LEU A 53 5.17 -0.48 4.89
N LYS A 54 4.23 -1.42 4.71
CA LYS A 54 4.43 -2.58 3.83
C LYS A 54 4.60 -2.16 2.36
N LYS A 55 3.76 -1.25 1.86
CA LYS A 55 3.91 -0.69 0.51
C LYS A 55 5.24 0.04 0.29
N LEU A 56 5.81 0.66 1.34
CA LEU A 56 7.13 1.31 1.25
C LEU A 56 8.29 0.31 1.17
N LYS A 57 8.15 -0.89 1.75
CA LYS A 57 9.16 -1.95 1.67
C LYS A 57 9.16 -2.68 0.32
N ASP A 58 8.01 -2.76 -0.36
CA ASP A 58 7.87 -3.49 -1.63
C ASP A 58 8.27 -2.69 -2.88
N ILE A 59 8.87 -1.50 -2.72
CA ILE A 59 9.37 -0.74 -3.88
C ILE A 59 10.72 -1.34 -4.30
N VAL A 60 10.64 -2.25 -5.28
CA VAL A 60 11.80 -2.92 -5.87
C VAL A 60 12.68 -1.88 -6.58
N PRO A 61 14.00 -1.86 -6.30
CA PRO A 61 14.93 -1.03 -7.05
C PRO A 61 14.97 -1.47 -8.51
N VAL A 62 14.95 -0.50 -9.42
CA VAL A 62 15.05 -0.72 -10.86
C VAL A 62 16.25 0.03 -11.43
N ASP A 63 16.74 -0.48 -12.55
CA ASP A 63 17.79 0.16 -13.34
C ASP A 63 17.14 0.81 -14.58
N VAL A 64 17.37 2.11 -14.78
CA VAL A 64 16.79 2.90 -15.89
C VAL A 64 17.90 3.28 -16.86
N TYR A 65 17.72 2.92 -18.12
CA TYR A 65 18.66 3.20 -19.20
C TYR A 65 18.06 4.23 -20.15
N PHE A 66 18.88 5.19 -20.56
CA PHE A 66 18.45 6.26 -21.46
C PHE A 66 18.70 5.92 -22.92
N THR A 67 17.99 6.62 -23.81
CA THR A 67 18.17 6.51 -25.28
C THR A 67 19.45 7.19 -25.76
N ASP A 68 19.90 8.25 -25.08
CA ASP A 68 21.17 8.91 -25.37
C ASP A 68 22.32 8.19 -24.66
N GLU A 69 23.29 7.70 -25.43
CA GLU A 69 24.50 7.02 -24.94
C GLU A 69 25.38 7.91 -24.05
N LYS A 70 25.20 9.25 -24.10
CA LYS A 70 25.92 10.19 -23.22
C LYS A 70 25.41 10.18 -21.78
N ASN A 71 24.19 9.68 -21.55
CA ASN A 71 23.59 9.68 -20.22
C ASN A 71 23.91 8.36 -19.51
N GLU A 72 24.56 8.45 -18.35
CA GLU A 72 24.82 7.28 -17.52
C GLU A 72 23.49 6.64 -17.05
N PRO A 73 23.39 5.30 -17.06
CA PRO A 73 22.20 4.61 -16.58
C PRO A 73 22.00 4.84 -15.08
N LEU A 74 20.75 5.07 -14.68
CA LEU A 74 20.39 5.24 -13.27
C LEU A 74 20.14 3.88 -12.63
N GLN A 75 21.07 3.43 -11.81
CA GLN A 75 20.99 2.15 -11.13
C GLN A 75 20.32 2.25 -9.76
N GLY A 76 19.58 1.21 -9.38
CA GLY A 76 18.99 1.06 -8.05
C GLY A 76 17.95 2.12 -7.68
N VAL A 77 17.33 2.77 -8.66
CA VAL A 77 16.35 3.84 -8.41
C VAL A 77 14.98 3.27 -8.09
N ARG A 78 14.19 4.02 -7.33
CA ARG A 78 12.83 3.63 -6.96
C ARG A 78 11.82 4.39 -7.81
N ILE A 79 10.98 3.69 -8.56
CA ILE A 79 9.86 4.32 -9.27
C ILE A 79 8.81 4.73 -8.24
N LEU A 80 8.49 6.04 -8.19
CA LEU A 80 7.46 6.58 -7.33
C LEU A 80 6.11 6.65 -8.05
N LYS A 81 6.13 7.09 -9.31
CA LYS A 81 4.92 7.26 -10.12
C LYS A 81 5.27 7.27 -11.61
N ILE A 82 4.41 6.67 -12.42
CA ILE A 82 4.44 6.76 -13.88
C ILE A 82 3.20 7.56 -14.31
N ASN A 83 3.39 8.67 -15.01
CA ASN A 83 2.32 9.42 -15.68
C ASN A 83 2.41 9.17 -17.19
N ASP A 84 1.59 9.82 -18.02
CA ASP A 84 1.58 9.59 -19.47
C ASP A 84 2.90 9.98 -20.14
N ASP A 85 3.46 11.15 -19.81
CA ASP A 85 4.68 11.66 -20.47
C ASP A 85 5.96 11.49 -19.63
N ASN A 86 5.83 11.28 -18.32
CA ASN A 86 6.98 11.29 -17.41
C ASN A 86 6.95 10.17 -16.37
N ILE A 87 8.15 9.87 -15.89
CA ILE A 87 8.42 8.91 -14.81
C ILE A 87 9.05 9.68 -13.66
N ARG A 88 8.42 9.61 -12.48
CA ARG A 88 8.99 10.13 -11.24
C ARG A 88 9.75 9.01 -10.55
N ILE A 89 11.04 9.22 -10.38
CA ILE A 89 11.91 8.29 -9.68
C ILE A 89 12.54 8.96 -8.46
N ARG A 90 12.91 8.15 -7.48
CA ARG A 90 13.74 8.54 -6.36
C ARG A 90 15.10 7.89 -6.51
N SER A 91 16.13 8.72 -6.64
CA SER A 91 17.53 8.28 -6.61
C SER A 91 18.15 8.85 -5.34
N ASN A 92 18.57 7.96 -4.43
CA ASN A 92 19.07 8.33 -3.10
C ASN A 92 18.12 9.29 -2.38
N ASN A 93 18.54 10.54 -2.17
CA ASN A 93 17.78 11.58 -1.47
C ASN A 93 17.17 12.65 -2.41
N LYS A 94 17.17 12.39 -3.73
CA LYS A 94 16.63 13.31 -4.74
C LYS A 94 15.45 12.66 -5.47
N THR A 95 14.48 13.49 -5.83
CA THR A 95 13.38 13.10 -6.74
C THR A 95 13.70 13.67 -8.11
N LEU A 96 13.73 12.80 -9.11
CA LEU A 96 13.96 13.17 -10.50
C LEU A 96 12.68 12.90 -11.30
N ILE A 97 12.41 13.78 -12.27
CA ILE A 97 11.33 13.63 -13.23
C ILE A 97 12.00 13.42 -14.58
N ILE A 98 11.79 12.24 -15.17
CA ILE A 98 12.39 11.85 -16.44
C ILE A 98 11.28 11.79 -17.49
N ASN A 99 11.54 12.31 -18.68
CA ASN A 99 10.64 12.18 -19.81
C ASN A 99 10.69 10.75 -20.37
N LYS A 100 9.54 10.13 -20.64
CA LYS A 100 9.51 8.76 -21.18
C LYS A 100 10.23 8.64 -22.53
N GLY A 101 10.23 9.69 -23.34
CA GLY A 101 10.92 9.70 -24.65
C GLY A 101 12.45 9.54 -24.54
N GLU A 102 13.01 9.82 -23.38
CA GLU A 102 14.46 9.71 -23.10
C GLU A 102 14.83 8.34 -22.52
N VAL A 103 13.85 7.49 -22.20
CA VAL A 103 14.08 6.18 -21.57
C VAL A 103 14.07 5.08 -22.63
N LEU A 104 15.16 4.34 -22.72
CA LEU A 104 15.31 3.21 -23.63
C LEU A 104 14.70 1.93 -23.03
N LYS A 105 15.09 1.61 -21.79
CA LYS A 105 14.64 0.39 -21.10
C LYS A 105 14.65 0.57 -19.58
N ILE A 106 13.80 -0.19 -18.89
CA ILE A 106 13.73 -0.28 -17.44
C ILE A 106 13.90 -1.76 -17.07
N GLU A 107 14.93 -2.08 -16.30
CA GLU A 107 15.20 -3.43 -15.81
C GLU A 107 14.82 -3.54 -14.34
N MET A 108 13.98 -4.51 -14.02
CA MET A 108 13.58 -4.83 -12.65
C MET A 108 14.18 -6.18 -12.28
N LYS A 109 14.96 -6.23 -11.19
CA LYS A 109 15.48 -7.49 -10.67
C LYS A 109 14.37 -8.22 -9.94
N THR A 110 13.75 -9.18 -10.60
CA THR A 110 12.77 -10.07 -9.96
C THR A 110 13.51 -10.93 -8.93
N PRO A 111 13.09 -10.95 -7.66
CA PRO A 111 13.74 -11.79 -6.67
C PRO A 111 13.48 -13.28 -6.99
N GLU A 112 14.52 -14.11 -6.86
CA GLU A 112 14.56 -15.51 -7.31
C GLU A 112 13.48 -16.43 -6.70
N HIS A 113 12.79 -16.01 -5.64
CA HIS A 113 11.73 -16.78 -4.98
C HIS A 113 10.37 -16.74 -5.69
N LEU A 114 10.28 -16.10 -6.87
CA LEU A 114 9.06 -16.00 -7.69
C LEU A 114 9.17 -16.70 -9.06
N GLN A 115 10.26 -17.46 -9.28
CA GLN A 115 10.41 -18.38 -10.43
C GLN A 115 10.03 -19.80 -10.02
#